data_AF-A0A3P7J0A1-F1
#
_entry.id   AF-A0A3P7J0A1-F1
#
_cell.length_a   1.000
_cell.length_b   1.000
_cell.length_c   1.000
_cell.angle_alpha   90.00
_cell.angle_beta   90.00
_cell.angle_gamma   90.00
#
_symmetry.space_group_name_H-M   'P 1'
#
loop_
_entity.id
_entity.type
_entity.pdbx_description
1 polymer ?
#
loop_
_entity_poly.entity_id
_entity_poly.type
_entity_poly.pdbx_seq_one_letter_code
_entity_poly.pdbx_strand_id
1 'polypeptide(L)'
;SIILSRKLQIICVAIPSQEVLFFFFFLFFLYAFLKILVRGPLTFDGWYPRDHKPGQYAVTEDERRAAAIKYGLRPEDYKPMNKDDVVRYAGDYPDLGVVTYDHKDPYEAWSDTLNRRNWGEMASSYGHDATSR
;
A
#
# COMPACT_ATOMS: atom_id res chain seq x y z
N SER A 1 57.57 2.24 3.73
CA SER A 1 56.54 1.33 3.18
C SER A 1 56.87 -0.17 3.21
N ILE A 2 57.93 -0.63 3.89
CA ILE A 2 58.37 -2.05 3.80
C ILE A 2 57.83 -2.92 4.96
N ILE A 3 57.53 -2.32 6.11
CA ILE A 3 57.12 -3.06 7.32
C ILE A 3 55.65 -3.50 7.26
N LEU A 4 54.77 -2.72 6.60
CA LEU A 4 53.35 -3.05 6.42
C LEU A 4 53.14 -4.16 5.36
N SER A 5 54.03 -4.25 4.37
CA SER A 5 53.98 -5.29 3.33
C SER A 5 54.40 -6.67 3.85
N ARG A 6 55.32 -6.73 4.82
CA ARG A 6 55.79 -8.01 5.38
C ARG A 6 54.79 -8.65 6.34
N LYS A 7 53.95 -7.85 7.03
CA LYS A 7 52.88 -8.40 7.88
C LYS A 7 51.75 -9.04 7.07
N LEU A 8 51.44 -8.54 5.87
CA LEU A 8 50.49 -9.21 4.98
C LEU A 8 51.05 -10.51 4.37
N GLN A 9 52.34 -10.58 4.08
CA GLN A 9 52.97 -11.81 3.55
C GLN A 9 53.07 -12.93 4.59
N ILE A 10 53.18 -12.62 5.89
CA ILE A 10 53.28 -13.65 6.94
C ILE A 10 51.92 -14.34 7.19
N ILE A 11 50.79 -13.69 6.91
CA ILE A 11 49.46 -14.28 7.09
C ILE A 11 49.12 -15.27 5.95
N CYS A 12 49.75 -15.14 4.78
CA CYS A 12 49.52 -16.05 3.65
C CYS A 12 50.22 -17.40 3.74
N VAL A 13 51.16 -17.61 4.68
CA VAL A 13 52.00 -18.84 4.70
C VAL A 13 51.50 -19.91 5.68
N ALA A 14 50.51 -19.61 6.53
CA ALA A 14 50.11 -20.51 7.62
C ALA A 14 48.62 -20.85 7.69
N ILE A 15 47.85 -20.66 6.60
CA ILE A 15 46.44 -21.04 6.55
C ILE A 15 46.27 -22.01 5.37
N PRO A 16 45.92 -23.29 5.61
CA PRO A 16 45.71 -24.25 4.53
C PRO A 16 44.61 -23.73 3.60
N SER A 17 44.81 -23.85 2.29
CA SER A 17 43.98 -23.24 1.24
C SER A 17 42.49 -23.61 1.32
N GLN A 18 42.14 -24.71 1.99
CA GLN A 18 40.76 -25.12 2.27
C GLN A 18 40.05 -24.24 3.30
N GLU A 19 40.75 -23.71 4.30
CA GLU A 19 40.16 -22.90 5.38
C GLU A 19 39.78 -21.50 4.90
N VAL A 20 40.57 -20.95 3.97
CA VAL A 20 40.28 -19.64 3.35
C VAL A 20 38.99 -19.72 2.53
N LEU A 21 38.82 -20.80 1.75
CA LEU A 21 37.59 -21.05 1.02
C LEU A 21 36.41 -21.27 1.96
N PHE A 22 36.57 -22.06 3.04
CA PHE A 22 35.54 -22.23 4.05
C PHE A 22 35.11 -20.92 4.69
N PHE A 23 36.06 -20.01 4.96
CA PHE A 23 35.76 -18.70 5.53
C PHE A 23 34.98 -17.81 4.55
N PHE A 24 35.32 -17.84 3.26
CA PHE A 24 34.55 -17.14 2.22
C PHE A 24 33.16 -17.75 2.00
N PHE A 25 33.05 -19.07 2.00
CA PHE A 25 31.76 -19.77 1.94
C PHE A 25 30.90 -19.46 3.17
N PHE A 26 31.49 -19.43 4.36
CA PHE A 26 30.80 -19.09 5.60
C PHE A 26 30.36 -17.63 5.63
N LEU A 27 31.20 -16.69 5.21
CA LEU A 27 30.83 -15.28 5.08
C LEU A 27 29.75 -15.07 4.02
N PHE A 28 29.82 -15.77 2.88
CA PHE A 28 28.79 -15.74 1.86
C PHE A 28 27.47 -16.31 2.38
N PHE A 29 27.52 -17.42 3.12
CA PHE A 29 26.35 -18.04 3.72
C PHE A 29 25.74 -17.17 4.82
N LEU A 30 26.56 -16.59 5.69
CA LEU A 30 26.15 -15.63 6.71
C LEU A 30 25.52 -14.38 6.08
N TYR A 31 26.12 -13.84 5.02
CA TYR A 31 25.60 -12.70 4.27
C TYR A 31 24.26 -13.03 3.59
N ALA A 32 24.15 -14.19 2.94
CA ALA A 32 22.92 -14.66 2.34
C ALA A 32 21.83 -14.90 3.39
N PHE A 33 22.18 -15.45 4.55
CA PHE A 33 21.28 -15.69 5.67
C PHE A 33 20.79 -14.37 6.30
N LEU A 34 21.69 -13.42 6.54
CA LEU A 34 21.35 -12.05 6.97
C LEU A 34 20.41 -11.36 5.97
N LYS A 35 20.64 -11.53 4.66
CA LYS A 35 19.74 -11.00 3.61
C LYS A 35 18.35 -11.64 3.64
N ILE A 36 18.22 -12.92 4.02
CA ILE A 36 16.93 -13.59 4.19
C ILE A 36 16.17 -12.99 5.38
N LEU A 37 16.86 -12.74 6.50
CA LEU A 37 16.25 -12.15 7.71
C LEU A 37 15.85 -10.67 7.54
N VAL A 38 16.50 -9.93 6.62
CA VAL A 38 16.19 -8.52 6.31
C VAL A 38 15.08 -8.38 5.25
N ARG A 39 14.56 -9.48 4.69
CA ARG A 39 13.40 -9.39 3.80
C ARG A 39 12.16 -9.00 4.61
N GLY A 40 11.68 -7.78 4.38
CA GLY A 40 10.35 -7.37 4.83
C GLY A 40 9.24 -8.28 4.27
N PRO A 41 7.99 -8.10 4.71
CA PRO A 41 6.87 -8.90 4.22
C PRO A 41 6.81 -8.86 2.69
N LEU A 42 6.55 -10.02 2.06
CA LEU A 42 6.36 -10.13 0.62
C LEU A 42 5.25 -9.16 0.17
N THR A 43 5.66 -8.09 -0.49
CA THR A 43 4.74 -7.15 -1.15
C THR A 43 4.76 -7.52 -2.64
N PHE A 44 3.60 -7.92 -3.14
CA PHE A 44 3.39 -8.09 -4.58
C PHE A 44 2.55 -6.91 -5.03
N ASP A 45 3.11 -6.11 -5.93
CA ASP A 45 2.42 -4.95 -6.50
C ASP A 45 1.18 -5.41 -7.27
N GLY A 46 0.00 -4.89 -6.93
CA GLY A 46 -1.25 -5.16 -7.66
C GLY A 46 -2.03 -6.42 -7.27
N TRP A 47 -1.61 -7.21 -6.27
CA TRP A 47 -2.38 -8.39 -5.79
C TRP A 47 -3.06 -8.18 -4.42
N TYR A 48 -2.72 -7.12 -3.70
CA TYR A 48 -3.23 -6.91 -2.34
C TYR A 48 -4.35 -5.84 -2.28
N PRO A 49 -5.39 -6.04 -1.45
CA PRO A 49 -6.38 -5.02 -1.06
C PRO A 49 -5.82 -3.73 -0.42
N ARG A 50 -4.48 -3.57 -0.35
CA ARG A 50 -3.81 -2.39 0.20
C ARG A 50 -3.79 -1.22 -0.77
N ASP A 51 -3.75 -1.48 -2.08
CA ASP A 51 -3.67 -0.41 -3.10
C ASP A 51 -4.99 0.39 -3.19
N HIS A 52 -6.09 -0.24 -2.77
CA HIS A 52 -7.42 0.36 -2.71
C HIS A 52 -7.73 1.02 -1.35
N LYS A 53 -6.80 0.98 -0.40
CA LYS A 53 -7.01 1.62 0.90
C LYS A 53 -7.00 3.15 0.74
N PRO A 54 -7.83 3.86 1.51
CA PRO A 54 -7.74 5.31 1.55
C PRO A 54 -6.35 5.74 2.05
N GLY A 55 -5.79 6.72 1.36
CA GLY A 55 -4.52 7.39 1.63
C GLY A 55 -4.70 8.70 2.41
N GLN A 56 -3.75 9.61 2.22
CA GLN A 56 -3.79 10.93 2.84
C GLN A 56 -4.68 11.89 2.06
N TYR A 57 -5.22 12.91 2.74
CA TYR A 57 -6.09 13.93 2.12
C TYR A 57 -5.42 14.61 0.92
N ALA A 58 -6.09 14.62 -0.23
CA ALA A 58 -5.62 15.23 -1.46
C ALA A 58 -5.73 16.77 -1.39
N VAL A 59 -4.59 17.45 -1.24
CA VAL A 59 -4.52 18.92 -1.14
C VAL A 59 -4.39 19.54 -2.52
N THR A 60 -3.56 18.94 -3.37
CA THR A 60 -3.28 19.45 -4.72
C THR A 60 -4.27 18.93 -5.75
N GLU A 61 -4.44 19.69 -6.84
CA GLU A 61 -5.35 19.30 -7.92
C GLU A 61 -4.89 18.02 -8.64
N ASP A 62 -3.57 17.83 -8.76
CA ASP A 62 -3.01 16.62 -9.35
C ASP A 62 -3.29 15.37 -8.51
N GLU A 63 -3.17 15.49 -7.18
CA GLU A 63 -3.53 14.42 -6.24
C GLU A 63 -5.02 14.11 -6.27
N ARG A 64 -5.88 15.13 -6.40
CA ARG A 64 -7.33 14.93 -6.54
C ARG A 64 -7.67 14.20 -7.83
N ARG A 65 -7.02 14.55 -8.95
CA ARG A 65 -7.21 13.84 -10.22
C ARG A 65 -6.75 12.38 -10.13
N ALA A 66 -5.60 12.12 -9.50
CA ALA A 66 -5.12 10.76 -9.29
C ALA A 66 -6.05 9.96 -8.36
N ALA A 67 -6.56 10.58 -7.29
CA ALA A 67 -7.53 9.96 -6.39
C ALA A 67 -8.87 9.68 -7.08
N ALA A 68 -9.38 10.62 -7.90
CA ALA A 68 -10.59 10.42 -8.69
C ALA A 68 -10.45 9.17 -9.59
N ILE A 69 -9.33 9.04 -10.30
CA ILE A 69 -9.03 7.88 -11.15
C ILE A 69 -8.95 6.59 -10.32
N LYS A 70 -8.29 6.62 -9.15
CA LYS A 70 -8.20 5.48 -8.22
C LYS A 70 -9.57 4.97 -7.79
N TYR A 71 -10.54 5.87 -7.58
CA TYR A 71 -11.91 5.53 -7.20
C TYR A 71 -12.87 5.36 -8.38
N GLY A 72 -12.39 5.49 -9.63
CA GLY A 72 -13.24 5.39 -10.82
C GLY A 72 -14.23 6.56 -10.99
N LEU A 73 -13.97 7.69 -10.33
CA LEU A 73 -14.77 8.90 -10.43
C LEU A 73 -14.19 9.85 -11.47
N ARG A 74 -15.06 10.72 -11.98
CA ARG A 74 -14.62 11.85 -12.79
C ARG A 74 -13.93 12.88 -11.89
N PRO A 75 -12.87 13.56 -12.35
CA PRO A 75 -12.19 14.59 -11.56
C PRO A 75 -13.13 15.66 -11.01
N GLU A 76 -14.12 16.06 -11.79
CA GLU A 76 -15.11 17.07 -11.42
C GLU A 76 -16.09 16.64 -10.32
N ASP A 77 -16.38 15.34 -10.23
CA ASP A 77 -17.30 14.77 -9.24
C ASP A 77 -16.57 14.36 -7.96
N TYR A 78 -15.22 14.32 -7.99
CA TYR A 78 -14.43 13.95 -6.84
C TYR A 78 -14.33 15.10 -5.83
N LYS A 79 -14.99 14.91 -4.69
CA LYS A 79 -14.88 15.80 -3.54
C LYS A 79 -14.37 15.02 -2.33
N PRO A 80 -13.20 15.35 -1.77
CA PRO A 80 -12.73 14.67 -0.57
C PRO A 80 -13.49 15.15 0.67
N MET A 81 -13.62 14.27 1.67
CA MET A 81 -14.27 14.62 2.94
C MET A 81 -13.56 15.74 3.68
N ASN A 82 -14.31 16.55 4.42
CA ASN A 82 -13.71 17.63 5.20
C ASN A 82 -12.72 17.08 6.25
N LYS A 83 -11.51 17.63 6.27
CA LYS A 83 -10.45 17.29 7.22
C LYS A 83 -10.81 17.64 8.67
N ASP A 84 -11.65 18.65 8.86
CA ASP A 84 -12.05 19.11 10.19
C ASP A 84 -13.17 18.26 10.81
N ASP A 85 -13.77 17.33 10.04
CA ASP A 85 -14.78 16.42 10.56
C ASP A 85 -14.13 15.25 11.30
N VAL A 86 -14.05 15.37 12.62
CA VAL A 86 -13.41 14.38 13.51
C VAL A 86 -14.07 12.99 13.43
N VAL A 87 -15.36 12.91 13.08
CA VAL A 87 -16.11 11.65 13.08
C VAL A 87 -16.03 10.97 11.72
N ARG A 88 -16.05 11.77 10.64
CA ARG A 88 -16.21 11.24 9.28
C ARG A 88 -14.93 11.24 8.46
N TYR A 89 -13.89 11.94 8.91
CA TYR A 89 -12.65 12.05 8.15
C TYR A 89 -12.02 10.68 7.86
N ALA A 90 -11.90 10.37 6.58
CA ALA A 90 -11.36 9.11 6.06
C ALA A 90 -10.28 9.32 4.98
N GLY A 91 -9.46 10.37 5.12
CA GLY A 91 -8.32 10.61 4.22
C GLY A 91 -8.72 11.12 2.83
N ASP A 92 -8.31 10.41 1.77
CA ASP A 92 -8.66 10.67 0.35
C ASP A 92 -10.01 10.08 -0.07
N TYR A 93 -10.79 9.51 0.85
CA TYR A 93 -12.06 8.89 0.48
C TYR A 93 -13.08 9.94 -0.05
N PRO A 94 -13.78 9.67 -1.16
CA PRO A 94 -14.75 10.61 -1.72
C PRO A 94 -15.97 10.78 -0.81
N ASP A 95 -16.52 11.99 -0.79
CA ASP A 95 -17.80 12.32 -0.16
C ASP A 95 -18.95 12.18 -1.17
N LEU A 96 -19.65 11.05 -1.15
CA LEU A 96 -20.83 10.80 -2.00
C LEU A 96 -22.13 11.42 -1.47
N GLY A 97 -22.11 12.05 -0.30
CA GLY A 97 -23.32 12.43 0.40
C GLY A 97 -24.15 11.24 0.90
N VAL A 98 -25.32 11.57 1.45
CA VAL A 98 -26.22 10.61 2.10
C VAL A 98 -27.35 10.25 1.13
N VAL A 99 -27.15 9.20 0.34
CA VAL A 99 -28.20 8.63 -0.52
C VAL A 99 -28.58 7.27 0.02
N THR A 100 -29.83 7.14 0.49
CA THR A 100 -30.35 5.84 0.93
C THR A 100 -30.78 5.01 -0.27
N TYR A 101 -30.88 3.69 -0.07
CA TYR A 101 -31.30 2.76 -1.12
C TYR A 101 -32.68 3.07 -1.69
N ASP A 102 -33.58 3.64 -0.87
CA ASP A 102 -34.93 4.00 -1.29
C ASP A 102 -34.98 5.12 -2.33
N HIS A 103 -33.95 5.98 -2.36
CA HIS A 103 -33.85 7.06 -3.36
C HIS A 103 -33.39 6.56 -4.74
N LYS A 104 -32.93 5.32 -4.83
CA LYS A 104 -32.49 4.71 -6.10
C LYS A 104 -33.66 4.07 -6.84
N ASP A 105 -33.61 4.10 -8.17
CA ASP A 105 -34.63 3.52 -9.03
C ASP A 105 -34.82 2.01 -8.71
N PRO A 106 -36.04 1.57 -8.34
CA PRO A 106 -36.30 0.16 -8.06
C PRO A 106 -36.38 -0.73 -9.31
N TYR A 107 -36.52 -0.15 -10.51
CA TYR A 107 -36.72 -0.91 -11.75
C TYR A 107 -35.43 -1.15 -12.56
N GLU A 108 -34.32 -0.52 -12.16
CA GLU A 108 -33.01 -0.72 -12.77
C GLU A 108 -32.47 -2.14 -12.48
N ALA A 109 -31.71 -2.71 -13.42
CA ALA A 109 -31.12 -4.04 -13.29
C ALA A 109 -29.83 -4.01 -12.45
N TRP A 110 -29.98 -3.79 -11.15
CA TRP A 110 -28.85 -3.71 -10.20
C TRP A 110 -28.05 -5.01 -10.12
N SER A 111 -26.72 -4.89 -9.99
CA SER A 111 -25.86 -6.06 -9.74
C SER A 111 -26.14 -6.72 -8.37
N ASP A 112 -26.36 -5.90 -7.34
CA ASP A 112 -26.88 -6.30 -6.03
C ASP A 112 -28.29 -5.73 -5.87
N THR A 113 -29.29 -6.61 -5.97
CA THR A 113 -30.71 -6.24 -5.94
C THR A 113 -31.20 -5.83 -4.55
N LEU A 114 -30.57 -6.32 -3.48
CA LEU A 114 -30.97 -5.99 -2.12
C LEU A 114 -30.57 -4.57 -1.75
N ASN A 115 -29.34 -4.20 -2.11
CA ASN A 115 -28.76 -2.89 -1.77
C ASN A 115 -28.86 -1.88 -2.92
N ARG A 116 -29.51 -2.25 -4.04
CA ARG A 116 -29.60 -1.44 -5.26
C ARG A 116 -28.25 -0.82 -5.64
N ARG A 117 -27.23 -1.67 -5.75
CA ARG A 117 -25.84 -1.25 -6.00
C ARG A 117 -25.24 -2.00 -7.18
N ASN A 118 -24.50 -1.28 -8.02
CA ASN A 118 -23.79 -1.89 -9.14
C ASN A 118 -22.38 -2.33 -8.75
N TRP A 119 -21.85 -3.34 -9.46
CA TRP A 119 -20.47 -3.75 -9.27
C TRP A 119 -19.52 -2.60 -9.67
N GLY A 120 -18.53 -2.32 -8.82
CA GLY A 120 -17.60 -1.19 -9.03
C GLY A 120 -18.16 0.17 -8.61
N GLU A 121 -19.43 0.27 -8.22
CA GLU A 121 -19.95 1.46 -7.56
C GLU A 121 -19.32 1.60 -6.18
N MET A 122 -18.82 2.80 -5.84
CA MET A 122 -18.21 3.01 -4.54
C MET A 122 -19.28 2.99 -3.43
N ALA A 123 -18.86 2.58 -2.24
CA ALA A 123 -19.73 2.64 -1.05
C ALA A 123 -19.69 4.04 -0.45
N SER A 124 -20.84 4.56 -0.02
CA SER A 124 -20.84 5.77 0.81
C SER A 124 -20.19 5.46 2.16
N SER A 125 -19.41 6.41 2.71
CA SER A 125 -18.92 6.30 4.10
C SER A 125 -20.02 6.48 5.13
N TYR A 126 -21.16 7.05 4.71
CA TYR A 126 -22.36 7.19 5.53
C TYR A 126 -23.04 5.83 5.72
N GLY A 127 -23.28 5.47 6.98
CA GLY A 127 -24.11 4.33 7.33
C GLY A 127 -25.56 4.53 6.84
N HIS A 128 -26.29 3.42 6.66
CA HIS A 128 -27.66 3.40 6.14
C HIS A 128 -28.71 4.10 7.04
N ASP A 129 -28.31 4.62 8.20
CA ASP A 129 -29.22 4.98 9.29
C ASP A 129 -29.45 6.49 9.43
N ALA A 130 -28.90 7.31 8.53
CA ALA A 130 -28.91 8.77 8.64
C ALA A 130 -30.31 9.42 8.47
N THR A 131 -31.34 8.66 8.11
CA THR A 131 -32.74 9.11 7.96
C THR A 131 -33.66 8.76 9.14
N SER A 132 -33.15 8.22 10.25
CA SER A 132 -33.96 7.89 11.44
C SER A 132 -34.13 9.04 12.47
N ARG A 133 -34.13 10.30 12.04
CA ARG A 133 -34.44 11.46 12.90
C ARG A 133 -35.54 12.32 12.32
#